data_AF-A0A349MCH2-F1
#
_entry.id   AF-A0A349MCH2-F1
#
_cell.length_a   1.000
_cell.length_b   1.000
_cell.length_c   1.000
_cell.angle_alpha   90.00
_cell.angle_beta   90.00
_cell.angle_gamma   90.00
#
_symmetry.space_group_name_H-M   'P 1'
#
loop_
_entity.id
_entity.type
_entity.pdbx_description
1 polymer ?
#
loop_
_entity_poly.entity_id
_entity_poly.type
_entity_poly.pdbx_seq_one_letter_code
_entity_poly.pdbx_strand_id
1 'polypeptide(L)' 'LNRMGFNNKGLYPAASRLVRRPKSLVVGGNIGKNKITPNDQAVEDYLACVDALHAHVDYFVVNVSSP' A
#
# COMPACT_ATOMS: atom_id res chain seq x y z
N LEU A 1 -15.73 6.43 16.18
CA LEU A 1 -15.20 5.05 16.09
C LEU A 1 -15.22 4.63 14.62
N ASN A 2 -14.15 4.04 14.08
CA ASN A 2 -14.16 3.44 12.73
C ASN A 2 -13.60 2.01 12.77
N ARG A 3 -14.01 1.16 11.82
CA ARG A 3 -13.55 -0.24 11.65
C ARG A 3 -13.52 -0.60 10.15
N MET A 4 -12.95 0.29 9.34
CA MET A 4 -13.06 0.19 7.88
C MET A 4 -12.27 -1.00 7.29
N GLY A 5 -11.17 -1.41 7.94
CA GLY A 5 -10.43 -2.62 7.61
C GLY A 5 -9.84 -2.63 6.19
N PHE A 6 -9.03 -1.63 5.85
CA PHE A 6 -8.34 -1.51 4.55
C PHE A 6 -9.26 -1.68 3.31
N ASN A 7 -10.43 -1.06 3.30
CA ASN A 7 -11.30 -1.03 2.13
C ASN A 7 -10.67 -0.25 0.97
N ASN A 8 -10.00 -0.94 0.06
CA ASN A 8 -9.30 -0.33 -1.08
C ASN A 8 -9.48 -1.14 -2.36
N LYS A 9 -9.20 -0.51 -3.52
CA LYS A 9 -9.36 -1.15 -4.85
C LYS A 9 -8.17 -2.06 -5.23
N GLY A 10 -7.22 -2.25 -4.33
CA GLY A 10 -6.02 -3.05 -4.54
C GLY A 10 -4.86 -2.26 -5.16
N LEU A 11 -3.75 -2.98 -5.28
CA LEU A 11 -2.44 -2.49 -5.69
C LEU A 11 -2.40 -1.94 -7.12
N TYR A 12 -2.87 -2.73 -8.10
CA TYR A 12 -2.81 -2.32 -9.51
C TYR A 12 -3.62 -1.06 -9.81
N PRO A 13 -4.87 -0.91 -9.32
CA PRO A 13 -5.59 0.36 -9.51
C PRO A 13 -4.94 1.55 -8.81
N ALA A 14 -4.17 1.34 -7.74
CA ALA A 14 -3.37 2.40 -7.12
C ALA A 14 -2.20 2.79 -8.04
N ALA A 15 -1.40 1.82 -8.49
CA ALA A 15 -0.26 2.04 -9.38
C ALA A 15 -0.66 2.78 -10.67
N SER A 16 -1.75 2.35 -11.34
CA SER A 16 -2.23 3.01 -12.58
C SER A 16 -2.70 4.46 -12.38
N ARG A 17 -3.00 4.88 -11.16
CA ARG A 17 -3.29 6.28 -10.84
C ARG A 17 -2.00 7.07 -10.61
N LEU A 18 -1.05 6.46 -9.89
CA LEU A 18 0.23 7.09 -9.56
C LEU A 18 1.10 7.38 -10.79
N VAL A 19 1.00 6.59 -11.85
CA VAL A 19 1.67 6.88 -13.14
C VAL A 19 1.29 8.24 -13.71
N ARG A 20 0.09 8.75 -13.39
CA ARG A 20 -0.41 10.05 -13.87
C ARG A 20 -0.23 11.19 -12.86
N ARG A 21 0.55 10.99 -11.79
CA ARG A 21 0.75 12.02 -10.77
C ARG A 21 1.54 13.23 -11.31
N PRO A 22 1.30 14.45 -10.79
CA PRO A 22 2.16 15.60 -11.08
C PRO A 22 3.61 15.35 -10.65
N LYS A 23 4.58 15.78 -11.45
CA LYS A 23 6.01 15.50 -11.20
C LYS A 23 6.58 16.15 -9.92
N SER A 24 6.01 17.26 -9.47
CA SER A 24 6.45 17.98 -8.27
C SER A 24 5.77 17.51 -6.98
N LEU A 25 4.84 16.56 -7.07
CA LEU A 25 4.08 16.10 -5.91
C LEU A 25 4.82 14.96 -5.20
N VAL A 26 5.19 15.19 -3.94
CA VAL A 26 5.66 14.13 -3.04
C VAL A 26 4.50 13.21 -2.66
N VAL A 27 4.68 11.90 -2.81
CA VAL A 27 3.68 10.87 -2.55
C VAL A 27 4.25 9.78 -1.65
N GLY A 28 3.54 9.51 -0.55
CA GLY A 28 3.79 8.37 0.32
C GLY A 28 2.88 7.19 0.00
N GLY A 29 3.45 5.99 -0.08
CA GLY A 29 2.70 4.73 -0.17
C GLY A 29 2.44 4.13 1.20
N ASN A 30 1.24 4.29 1.75
CA ASN A 30 0.82 3.57 2.96
C ASN A 30 0.37 2.15 2.58
N ILE A 31 1.12 1.15 3.02
CA ILE A 31 0.95 -0.25 2.68
C ILE A 31 0.62 -1.07 3.92
N GLY A 32 -0.16 -2.13 3.77
CA GLY A 32 -0.66 -2.94 4.87
C GLY A 32 -0.93 -4.37 4.43
N LYS A 33 -0.87 -5.30 5.38
CA LYS A 33 -1.25 -6.71 5.19
C LYS A 33 -2.72 -6.84 4.82
N ASN A 34 -3.06 -7.73 3.90
CA ASN A 34 -4.44 -8.09 3.62
C ASN A 34 -5.08 -8.78 4.84
N LYS A 35 -6.39 -8.57 5.05
CA LYS A 35 -7.09 -9.12 6.22
C LYS A 35 -7.02 -10.65 6.29
N ILE A 36 -7.07 -11.31 5.13
CA ILE A 36 -7.10 -12.77 5.00
C ILE A 36 -5.72 -13.43 5.05
N THR A 37 -4.64 -12.67 4.82
CA THR A 37 -3.28 -13.21 4.85
C THR A 37 -2.90 -13.55 6.29
N PRO A 38 -2.45 -14.78 6.57
CA PRO A 38 -1.88 -15.15 7.87
C PRO A 38 -0.72 -14.23 8.29
N ASN A 39 -0.48 -14.09 9.59
CA ASN A 39 0.56 -13.19 10.09
C ASN A 39 1.99 -13.65 9.78
N ASP A 40 2.21 -14.96 9.72
CA ASP A 40 3.48 -15.57 9.30
C ASP A 40 3.77 -15.33 7.81
N GLN A 41 2.75 -15.01 7.02
CA GLN A 41 2.83 -14.63 5.60
C GLN A 41 2.63 -13.12 5.36
N ALA A 42 2.71 -12.30 6.41
CA ALA A 42 2.49 -10.86 6.28
C ALA A 42 3.54 -10.18 5.41
N VAL A 43 4.78 -10.68 5.46
CA VAL A 43 5.93 -10.08 4.77
C VAL A 43 5.72 -10.08 3.26
N GLU A 44 5.12 -11.13 2.72
CA GLU A 44 4.82 -11.30 1.30
C GLU A 44 3.88 -10.20 0.78
N ASP A 45 2.87 -9.81 1.56
CA ASP A 45 1.97 -8.71 1.19
C ASP A 45 2.72 -7.37 1.11
N TYR A 46 3.63 -7.12 2.05
CA TYR A 46 4.43 -5.89 2.06
C TYR A 46 5.43 -5.87 0.89
N LEU A 47 6.11 -6.99 0.62
CA LEU A 47 7.03 -7.11 -0.52
C LEU A 47 6.31 -6.90 -1.84
N ALA A 48 5.15 -7.54 -2.04
CA ALA A 48 4.34 -7.34 -3.23
C ALA A 48 3.94 -5.87 -3.42
N CYS A 49 3.58 -5.18 -2.33
CA CYS A 49 3.27 -3.76 -2.37
C CYS A 49 4.48 -2.88 -2.74
N VAL A 50 5.66 -3.17 -2.19
CA VAL A 50 6.90 -2.46 -2.51
C VAL A 50 7.27 -2.68 -3.97
N ASP A 51 7.28 -3.93 -4.44
CA ASP A 51 7.65 -4.27 -5.82
C ASP A 51 6.80 -3.50 -6.83
N ALA A 52 5.48 -3.44 -6.62
CA ALA A 52 4.59 -2.75 -7.55
C ALA A 52 4.58 -1.22 -7.43
N LEU A 53 5.01 -0.64 -6.29
CA LEU A 53 4.88 0.81 -6.04
C LEU A 53 6.20 1.55 -5.94
N HIS A 54 7.35 0.88 -5.78
CA HIS A 54 8.63 1.55 -5.48
C HIS A 54 9.05 2.56 -6.56
N ALA A 55 8.69 2.31 -7.83
CA ALA A 55 8.96 3.23 -8.93
C ALA A 55 7.97 4.42 -9.01
N HIS A 56 6.97 4.46 -8.13
CA HIS A 56 5.82 5.36 -8.22
C HIS A 56 5.59 6.22 -6.97
N VAL A 57 6.23 5.91 -5.85
CA VAL A 57 6.13 6.65 -4.59
C VAL A 57 7.51 7.10 -4.14
N ASP A 58 7.56 8.17 -3.34
CA ASP A 58 8.83 8.74 -2.86
C ASP A 58 9.25 8.17 -1.51
N TYR A 59 8.28 7.63 -0.75
CA TYR A 59 8.53 6.93 0.50
C TYR A 59 7.39 5.95 0.81
N PHE A 60 7.66 5.01 1.71
CA PHE A 60 6.69 4.04 2.19
C PHE A 60 6.35 4.27 3.65
N VAL A 61 5.10 3.95 4.01
CA VAL A 61 4.65 3.79 5.39
C VAL A 61 4.20 2.35 5.54
N VAL A 62 4.85 1.60 6.43
CA VAL A 62 4.48 0.23 6.75
C VAL A 62 3.46 0.27 7.88
N ASN A 63 2.20 -0.01 7.56
CA ASN A 63 1.12 0.03 8.54
C ASN A 63 0.98 -1.33 9.25
N VAL A 64 1.43 -1.36 10.50
CA VAL A 64 1.32 -2.51 11.43
C VAL A 64 0.42 -2.20 12.63
N SER A 65 -0.32 -1.08 12.58
CA SER A 65 -1.02 -0.51 13.73
C SER A 65 -2.53 -0.38 13.52
N SER A 66 -3.09 -0.95 12.44
CA SER A 66 -4.54 -0.99 12.28
C SER A 66 -5.17 -1.84 13.40
N PRO A 67 -6.18 -1.32 14.12
CA PRO A 67 -6.90 -2.07 15.15
C PRO A 67 -7.85 -3.11 14.57
#